data_AF-A0A8T7FRT8-F1
#
_entry.id   AF-A0A8T7FRT8-F1
#
_cell.length_a   1.000
_cell.length_b   1.000
_cell.length_c   1.000
_cell.angle_alpha   90.00
_cell.angle_beta   90.00
_cell.angle_gamma   90.00
#
_symmetry.space_group_name_H-M   'P 1'
#
loop_
_entity.id
_entity.type
_entity.pdbx_description
1 polymer ?
#
loop_
_entity_poly.entity_id
_entity_poly.type
_entity_poly.pdbx_seq_one_letter_code
_entity_poly.pdbx_strand_id
1 'polypeptide(L)'
;MNLRTFLTIAAVVALVYALGLIFMPAFMATTYGFGTSPSEILLARYFGVELLVLGVINWLAKDFSVANARPIITGSLIGNVVGTYFALMGTLGGVMNAVGWSAVAVYLLLALGFAYFQFMAPAK
;
A
#
# COMPACT_ATOMS: atom_id res chain seq x y z
N MET A 1 -6.90 9.95 15.55
CA MET A 1 -6.41 10.55 14.29
C MET A 1 -7.61 10.86 13.38
N ASN A 2 -7.61 11.94 12.62
CA ASN A 2 -8.69 12.26 11.66
C ASN A 2 -8.38 11.68 10.27
N LEU A 3 -9.38 11.68 9.37
CA LEU A 3 -9.26 11.11 8.03
C LEU A 3 -8.12 11.75 7.22
N ARG A 4 -7.98 13.08 7.32
CA ARG A 4 -6.95 13.84 6.62
C ARG A 4 -5.55 13.36 6.94
N THR A 5 -5.23 13.22 8.23
CA THR A 5 -3.92 12.72 8.65
C THR A 5 -3.71 11.28 8.17
N PHE A 6 -4.73 10.43 8.26
CA PHE A 6 -4.62 9.05 7.81
C PHE A 6 -4.37 8.91 6.31
N LEU A 7 -5.19 9.57 5.47
CA LEU A 7 -5.02 9.54 4.01
C LEU A 7 -3.72 10.21 3.58
N THR A 8 -3.24 11.22 4.32
CA THR A 8 -1.91 11.79 4.09
C THR A 8 -0.81 10.76 4.33
N ILE A 9 -0.87 10.00 5.42
CA ILE A 9 0.10 8.94 5.71
C ILE A 9 0.02 7.84 4.63
N ALA A 10 -1.18 7.36 4.31
CA ALA A 10 -1.38 6.33 3.28
C ALA A 10 -0.83 6.80 1.91
N ALA A 11 -1.07 8.06 1.55
CA ALA A 11 -0.53 8.66 0.34
C ALA A 11 0.99 8.70 0.35
N VAL A 12 1.62 9.21 1.40
CA VAL A 12 3.07 9.32 1.49
C VAL A 12 3.74 7.94 1.45
N VAL A 13 3.20 6.96 2.18
CA VAL A 13 3.71 5.57 2.13
C VAL A 13 3.63 5.03 0.71
N ALA A 14 2.47 5.12 0.05
CA ALA A 14 2.30 4.64 -1.31
C ALA A 14 3.25 5.34 -2.30
N LEU A 15 3.40 6.66 -2.20
CA LEU A 15 4.29 7.45 -3.07
C LEU A 15 5.77 7.11 -2.85
N VAL A 16 6.22 6.90 -1.62
CA VAL A 16 7.61 6.49 -1.34
C VAL A 16 7.90 5.13 -1.99
N TYR A 17 7.00 4.16 -1.83
CA TYR A 17 7.16 2.86 -2.49
C TYR A 17 7.06 2.96 -4.02
N ALA A 18 6.16 3.79 -4.54
CA ALA A 18 6.02 4.03 -5.97
C ALA A 18 7.32 4.57 -6.58
N LEU A 19 7.90 5.61 -5.96
CA LEU A 19 9.17 6.18 -6.41
C LEU A 19 10.29 5.14 -6.37
N GLY A 20 10.39 4.37 -5.28
CA GLY A 20 11.37 3.29 -5.16
C GLY A 20 11.22 2.23 -6.24
N LEU A 21 10.01 1.75 -6.50
CA LEU A 21 9.74 0.69 -7.47
C LEU A 21 9.86 1.16 -8.93
N ILE A 22 9.58 2.43 -9.23
CA ILE A 22 9.71 2.99 -10.57
C ILE A 22 11.19 3.25 -10.89
N PHE A 23 11.89 3.97 -10.00
CA PHE A 23 13.24 4.48 -10.27
C PHE A 23 14.36 3.56 -9.79
N MET A 24 14.10 2.77 -8.74
CA MET A 24 15.09 1.88 -8.11
C MET A 24 14.57 0.43 -7.93
N PRO A 25 13.93 -0.20 -8.94
CA PRO A 25 13.26 -1.49 -8.79
C PRO A 25 14.18 -2.62 -8.32
N ALA A 26 15.43 -2.66 -8.80
CA ALA A 26 16.39 -3.70 -8.42
C ALA A 26 16.75 -3.63 -6.92
N PHE A 27 16.95 -2.42 -6.41
CA PHE A 27 17.21 -2.20 -4.98
C PHE A 27 16.00 -2.61 -4.14
N MET A 28 14.80 -2.22 -4.55
CA MET A 28 13.57 -2.62 -3.87
C MET A 28 13.40 -4.15 -3.88
N ALA A 29 13.57 -4.80 -5.03
CA ALA A 29 13.42 -6.24 -5.18
C ALA A 29 14.42 -7.03 -4.30
N THR A 30 15.71 -6.70 -4.41
CA THR A 30 16.77 -7.38 -3.65
C THR A 30 16.65 -7.18 -2.14
N THR A 31 16.10 -6.05 -1.69
CA THR A 31 15.80 -5.83 -0.26
C THR A 31 14.87 -6.92 0.31
N TYR A 32 13.89 -7.38 -0.49
CA TYR A 32 12.99 -8.46 -0.11
C TYR A 32 13.51 -9.86 -0.45
N GLY A 33 14.69 -9.97 -1.08
CA GLY A 33 15.28 -11.24 -1.50
C GLY A 33 14.77 -11.74 -2.86
N PHE A 34 14.08 -10.90 -3.63
CA PHE A 34 13.63 -11.24 -4.98
C PHE A 34 14.77 -11.17 -6.02
N GLY A 35 14.54 -11.82 -7.15
CA GLY A 35 15.37 -11.70 -8.34
C GLY A 35 15.27 -10.33 -9.02
N THR A 36 16.16 -10.08 -9.98
CA THR A 36 16.22 -8.85 -10.77
C THR A 36 16.32 -9.13 -12.27
N SER A 37 15.66 -10.19 -12.72
CA SER A 37 15.52 -10.45 -14.16
C SER A 37 14.77 -9.30 -14.86
N PRO A 38 14.93 -9.11 -16.18
CA PRO A 38 14.26 -8.02 -16.89
C PRO A 38 12.73 -8.02 -16.73
N SER A 39 12.09 -9.19 -16.67
CA SER A 39 10.65 -9.33 -16.44
C SER A 39 10.23 -8.94 -15.02
N GLU A 40 10.98 -9.37 -13.99
CA GLU A 40 10.73 -8.98 -12.59
C GLU A 40 10.87 -7.47 -12.40
N ILE A 41 11.90 -6.87 -13.01
CA ILE A 41 12.11 -5.42 -12.97
C ILE A 41 10.96 -4.66 -13.65
N LEU A 42 10.45 -5.16 -14.79
CA LEU A 42 9.31 -4.54 -15.45
C LEU A 42 8.03 -4.65 -14.59
N LEU A 43 7.78 -5.82 -13.99
CA LEU A 43 6.65 -6.03 -13.08
C LEU A 43 6.74 -5.15 -11.84
N ALA A 44 7.93 -4.99 -11.25
CA ALA A 44 8.15 -4.09 -10.12
C ALA A 44 7.79 -2.64 -10.48
N ARG A 45 8.15 -2.18 -11.67
CA ARG A 45 7.77 -0.83 -12.14
C ARG A 45 6.27 -0.67 -12.35
N TYR A 46 5.60 -1.65 -12.95
CA TYR A 46 4.13 -1.61 -13.09
C TYR A 46 3.45 -1.58 -11.72
N PHE A 47 3.94 -2.36 -10.77
CA PHE A 47 3.44 -2.30 -9.40
C PHE A 47 3.68 -0.91 -8.76
N GLY A 48 4.83 -0.30 -9.03
CA GLY A 48 5.11 1.09 -8.65
C GLY A 48 4.14 2.11 -9.27
N VAL A 49 3.71 1.91 -10.53
CA VAL A 49 2.69 2.75 -11.18
C VAL A 49 1.35 2.65 -10.47
N GLU A 50 0.91 1.46 -10.08
CA GLU A 50 -0.34 1.29 -9.34
C GLU A 50 -0.27 1.94 -7.94
N LEU A 51 0.89 1.87 -7.27
CA LEU A 51 1.10 2.57 -6.00
C LEU A 51 1.13 4.09 -6.18
N LEU A 52 1.64 4.60 -7.31
CA LEU A 52 1.57 6.02 -7.65
C LEU A 52 0.11 6.47 -7.77
N VAL A 53 -0.70 5.70 -8.49
CA VAL A 53 -2.15 5.96 -8.64
C VAL A 53 -2.83 6.02 -7.27
N LEU A 54 -2.62 5.01 -6.43
CA LEU A 54 -3.19 4.97 -5.07
C LEU A 54 -2.69 6.12 -4.19
N GLY A 55 -1.40 6.45 -4.28
CA GLY A 55 -0.79 7.55 -3.54
C GLY A 55 -1.40 8.91 -3.91
N VAL A 56 -1.57 9.16 -5.20
CA VAL A 56 -2.20 10.39 -5.72
C VAL A 56 -3.67 10.45 -5.33
N ILE A 57 -4.44 9.38 -5.48
CA ILE A 57 -5.86 9.34 -5.09
C ILE A 57 -6.01 9.65 -3.59
N ASN A 58 -5.23 9.01 -2.73
CA ASN A 58 -5.26 9.27 -1.29
C ASN A 58 -4.86 10.71 -0.95
N TRP A 59 -3.88 11.27 -1.65
CA TRP A 59 -3.45 12.66 -1.45
C TRP A 59 -4.53 13.66 -1.82
N LEU A 60 -5.22 13.44 -2.94
CA LEU A 60 -6.29 14.33 -3.43
C LEU A 60 -7.56 14.21 -2.56
N ALA A 61 -7.83 13.04 -2.00
CA ALA A 61 -9.02 12.79 -1.19
C ALA A 61 -8.85 13.13 0.30
N LYS A 62 -7.65 13.48 0.77
CA LYS A 62 -7.38 13.72 2.20
C LYS A 62 -8.23 14.82 2.83
N ASP A 63 -8.69 15.78 2.04
CA ASP A 63 -9.50 16.90 2.50
C ASP A 63 -11.02 16.65 2.34
N PHE A 64 -11.41 15.45 1.91
CA PHE A 64 -12.83 15.06 1.80
C PHE A 64 -13.42 14.72 3.17
N SER A 65 -14.75 14.83 3.27
CA SER A 65 -15.49 14.20 4.37
C SER A 65 -15.41 12.67 4.26
N VAL A 66 -15.67 11.96 5.36
CA VAL A 66 -15.65 10.49 5.37
C VAL A 66 -16.66 9.92 4.36
N ALA A 67 -17.82 10.57 4.22
CA ALA A 67 -18.85 10.17 3.25
C ALA A 67 -18.34 10.27 1.80
N ASN A 68 -17.68 11.38 1.44
CA ASN A 68 -17.17 11.59 0.07
C ASN A 68 -15.95 10.71 -0.24
N ALA A 69 -15.14 10.37 0.78
CA ALA A 69 -13.98 9.49 0.62
C ALA A 69 -14.35 7.99 0.63
N ARG A 70 -15.62 7.62 0.86
CA ARG A 70 -16.01 6.24 1.13
C ARG A 70 -15.66 5.23 0.03
N PRO A 71 -15.78 5.53 -1.28
CA PRO A 71 -15.34 4.61 -2.32
C PRO A 71 -13.83 4.34 -2.26
N ILE A 72 -13.04 5.37 -1.97
CA ILE A 72 -11.57 5.28 -1.86
C ILE A 72 -11.17 4.47 -0.62
N ILE A 73 -11.84 4.71 0.50
CA ILE A 73 -11.67 3.94 1.74
C ILE A 73 -11.99 2.46 1.49
N THR A 74 -13.11 2.18 0.82
CA THR A 74 -13.57 0.80 0.56
C THR A 74 -12.62 0.07 -0.39
N GLY A 75 -12.26 0.68 -1.52
CA GLY A 75 -11.32 0.08 -2.47
C GLY A 75 -9.94 -0.15 -1.85
N SER A 76 -9.44 0.82 -1.08
CA SER A 76 -8.16 0.69 -0.38
C SER A 76 -8.21 -0.37 0.71
N LEU A 77 -9.31 -0.50 1.45
CA LEU A 77 -9.49 -1.57 2.44
C LEU A 77 -9.38 -2.94 1.78
N ILE A 78 -10.14 -3.18 0.70
CA ILE A 78 -10.12 -4.46 -0.01
C ILE A 78 -8.72 -4.76 -0.53
N GLY A 79 -8.09 -3.79 -1.21
CA GLY A 79 -6.74 -3.95 -1.73
C GLY A 79 -5.71 -4.25 -0.65
N ASN A 80 -5.78 -3.58 0.50
CA ASN A 80 -4.85 -3.83 1.60
C ASN A 80 -5.08 -5.17 2.28
N VAL A 81 -6.33 -5.63 2.44
CA VAL A 81 -6.63 -6.98 2.98
C VAL A 81 -6.06 -8.07 2.06
N VAL A 82 -6.27 -7.96 0.75
CA VAL A 82 -5.71 -8.90 -0.24
C VAL A 82 -4.18 -8.82 -0.26
N GLY A 83 -3.62 -7.61 -0.16
CA GLY A 83 -2.18 -7.39 -0.05
C GLY A 83 -1.57 -8.03 1.20
N THR A 84 -2.23 -7.92 2.37
CA THR A 84 -1.81 -8.61 3.59
C THR A 84 -1.74 -10.12 3.38
N TYR A 85 -2.75 -10.71 2.73
CA TYR A 85 -2.76 -12.14 2.43
C TYR A 85 -1.56 -12.57 1.58
N PHE A 86 -1.29 -11.89 0.47
CA PHE A 86 -0.15 -12.24 -0.40
C PHE A 86 1.21 -11.95 0.26
N ALA A 87 1.32 -10.88 1.06
CA ALA A 87 2.53 -10.60 1.81
C ALA A 87 2.81 -11.68 2.86
N LEU A 88 1.78 -12.17 3.56
CA LEU A 88 1.90 -13.30 4.49
C LEU A 88 2.30 -14.57 3.76
N MET A 89 1.62 -14.90 2.66
CA MET A 89 1.93 -16.07 1.85
C MET A 89 3.39 -16.06 1.37
N GLY A 90 3.87 -14.93 0.83
CA GLY A 90 5.24 -14.79 0.35
C GLY A 90 6.28 -14.85 1.46
N THR A 91 5.99 -14.28 2.64
CA THR A 91 6.92 -14.27 3.78
C THR A 91 6.99 -15.66 4.44
N LEU A 92 5.84 -16.25 4.74
CA LEU A 92 5.75 -17.57 5.39
C LEU A 92 6.20 -18.71 4.45
N GLY A 93 5.99 -18.54 3.15
CA GLY A 93 6.44 -19.48 2.12
C GLY A 93 7.93 -19.39 1.77
N GLY A 94 8.67 -18.45 2.37
CA GLY A 94 10.10 -18.27 2.12
C GLY A 94 10.46 -17.64 0.76
N VAL A 95 9.47 -17.09 0.04
CA VAL A 95 9.69 -16.36 -1.22
C VAL A 95 10.32 -15.01 -0.94
N MET A 96 9.90 -14.34 0.13
CA MET A 96 10.58 -13.16 0.69
C MET A 96 11.48 -13.56 1.85
N ASN A 97 12.56 -12.79 2.04
CA ASN A 97 13.37 -12.86 3.25
C ASN A 97 12.64 -12.24 4.47
N ALA A 98 13.33 -12.14 5.61
CA ALA A 98 12.75 -11.59 6.85
C ALA A 98 12.19 -10.15 6.72
N VAL A 99 12.65 -9.36 5.75
CA VAL A 99 12.14 -8.01 5.47
C VAL A 99 10.71 -8.05 4.95
N GLY A 100 10.23 -9.19 4.42
CA GLY A 100 8.83 -9.39 4.00
C GLY A 100 7.79 -9.05 5.07
N TRP A 101 8.14 -9.20 6.36
CA TRP A 101 7.30 -8.78 7.48
C TRP A 101 6.98 -7.29 7.49
N SER A 102 7.85 -6.44 6.92
CA SER A 102 7.56 -5.01 6.78
C SER A 102 6.41 -4.77 5.79
N ALA A 103 6.35 -5.50 4.68
CA ALA A 103 5.23 -5.42 3.74
C ALA A 103 3.94 -5.93 4.39
N VAL A 104 3.99 -7.04 5.13
CA VAL A 104 2.86 -7.54 5.93
C VAL A 104 2.34 -6.46 6.87
N ALA A 105 3.24 -5.83 7.64
CA ALA A 105 2.88 -4.79 8.59
C ALA A 105 2.25 -3.57 7.90
N VAL A 106 2.83 -3.08 6.80
CA VAL A 106 2.29 -1.94 6.05
C VAL A 106 0.87 -2.22 5.57
N TYR A 107 0.66 -3.34 4.86
CA TYR A 107 -0.66 -3.70 4.36
C TYR A 107 -1.68 -3.89 5.49
N LEU A 108 -1.29 -4.59 6.56
CA LEU A 108 -2.20 -4.85 7.69
C LEU A 108 -2.59 -3.56 8.42
N LEU A 109 -1.62 -2.69 8.72
CA LEU A 109 -1.89 -1.43 9.42
C LEU A 109 -2.76 -0.48 8.58
N LEU A 110 -2.51 -0.41 7.27
CA LEU A 110 -3.36 0.36 6.37
C LEU A 110 -4.77 -0.24 6.29
N ALA A 111 -4.90 -1.56 6.15
CA ALA A 111 -6.20 -2.24 6.17
C ALA A 111 -6.98 -1.93 7.46
N LEU A 112 -6.35 -2.03 8.63
CA LEU A 112 -6.98 -1.69 9.91
C LEU A 112 -7.40 -0.21 9.97
N GLY A 113 -6.56 0.70 9.46
CA GLY A 113 -6.89 2.11 9.38
C GLY A 113 -8.09 2.39 8.47
N PHE A 114 -8.13 1.82 7.27
CA PHE A 114 -9.29 1.95 6.37
C PHE A 114 -10.55 1.29 6.96
N ALA A 115 -10.42 0.14 7.63
CA ALA A 115 -11.55 -0.51 8.32
C ALA A 115 -12.13 0.38 9.43
N TYR A 116 -11.28 1.05 10.22
CA TYR A 116 -11.72 2.03 11.21
C TYR A 116 -12.56 3.15 10.56
N PHE A 117 -12.07 3.76 9.47
CA PHE A 117 -12.83 4.82 8.79
C PHE A 117 -14.07 4.31 8.06
N GLN A 118 -14.11 3.03 7.68
CA GLN A 118 -15.26 2.43 7.00
C GLN A 118 -16.41 2.08 7.95
N PHE A 119 -16.09 1.61 9.16
CA PHE A 119 -17.08 0.98 10.05
C PHE A 119 -17.27 1.69 11.40
N MET A 120 -16.28 2.43 11.88
CA MET A 120 -16.27 2.99 13.23
C MET A 120 -16.21 4.52 13.26
N ALA A 121 -15.65 5.16 12.24
CA ALA A 121 -15.56 6.62 12.21
C ALA A 121 -16.96 7.27 12.14
N PRO A 122 -17.23 8.30 12.95
CA PRO A 122 -18.49 9.02 12.89
C PRO A 122 -18.66 9.67 11.51
N ALA A 123 -19.85 9.52 10.92
CA ALA A 123 -20.23 10.21 9.70
C ALA A 123 -20.38 11.71 9.99
N LYS A 124 -19.30 12.46 9.85
CA LYS A 124 -19.33 13.91 9.70
C LYS A 124 -18.67 14.29 8.38
#